data_AF-A0A7W0QZE4-F1
#
_entry.id   AF-A0A7W0QZE4-F1
#
_cell.length_a   1.000
_cell.length_b   1.000
_cell.length_c   1.000
_cell.angle_alpha   90.00
_cell.angle_beta   90.00
_cell.angle_gamma   90.00
#
_symmetry.space_group_name_H-M   'P 1'
#
loop_
_entity.id
_entity.type
_entity.pdbx_description
1 polymer ?
#
loop_
_entity_poly.entity_id
_entity_poly.type
_entity_poly.pdbx_seq_one_letter_code
_entity_poly.pdbx_strand_id
1 'polypeptide(L)' 'MDTARATFAPGEDGDPDEAIAVLERLGFEFATSRRVGRTLLDTFDGRLAAAGLRAEWRQGDRAELI' A
#
# COMPACT_ATOMS: atom_id res chain seq x y z
N MET A 1 -27.38 12.43 -1.59
CA MET A 1 -26.84 11.15 -1.11
C MET A 1 -25.43 11.44 -0.64
N ASP A 2 -25.21 11.46 0.67
CA ASP A 2 -23.93 11.86 1.25
C ASP A 2 -22.90 10.75 1.01
N THR A 3 -21.75 11.07 0.44
CA THR A 3 -20.74 10.07 0.11
C THR A 3 -19.91 9.78 1.35
N ALA A 4 -20.04 8.58 1.91
CA ALA A 4 -19.22 8.15 3.04
C ALA A 4 -17.73 8.28 2.68
N ARG A 5 -16.98 9.08 3.45
CA ARG A 5 -15.55 9.37 3.22
C ARG A 5 -14.74 9.03 4.48
N ALA A 6 -13.79 8.12 4.34
CA ALA A 6 -12.72 7.90 5.32
C ALA A 6 -11.43 8.60 4.85
N THR A 7 -10.67 9.19 5.76
CA THR A 7 -9.36 9.78 5.47
C THR A 7 -8.33 9.11 6.35
N PHE A 8 -7.27 8.57 5.74
CA PHE A 8 -6.16 7.92 6.42
C PHE A 8 -4.92 8.82 6.27
N ALA A 9 -4.18 9.04 7.35
CA ALA A 9 -2.99 9.88 7.31
C ALA A 9 -1.88 9.18 6.50
N PRO A 10 -1.24 9.86 5.53
CA PRO A 10 -0.08 9.30 4.84
C PRO A 10 1.15 9.34 5.76
N GLY A 11 1.76 8.18 6.02
CA GLY A 11 3.09 8.08 6.65
C GLY A 11 3.13 7.55 8.08
N GLU A 12 1.99 7.32 8.72
CA GLU A 12 1.92 6.33 9.81
C GLU A 12 1.62 4.99 9.14
N ASP A 13 2.37 3.94 9.49
CA ASP A 13 2.05 2.57 9.10
C ASP A 13 0.74 2.15 9.79
N GLY A 14 -0.37 2.76 9.40
CA GLY A 14 -1.70 2.38 9.83
C GLY A 14 -1.93 0.96 9.40
N ASP A 15 -2.35 0.11 10.33
CA ASP A 15 -2.62 -1.28 10.07
C ASP A 15 -3.61 -1.39 8.90
N PRO A 16 -3.24 -2.00 7.76
CA PRO A 16 -4.15 -2.18 6.63
C PRO A 16 -5.45 -2.88 7.04
N ASP A 17 -5.39 -3.75 8.05
CA ASP A 17 -6.56 -4.45 8.57
C ASP A 17 -7.54 -3.48 9.27
N GLU A 18 -7.03 -2.43 9.93
CA GLU A 18 -7.86 -1.38 10.53
C GLU A 18 -8.56 -0.52 9.46
N ALA A 19 -7.83 -0.17 8.39
CA ALA A 19 -8.40 0.58 7.27
C ALA A 19 -9.51 -0.20 6.55
N ILE A 20 -9.31 -1.51 6.34
CA ILE A 20 -10.31 -2.41 5.77
C ILE A 20 -11.55 -2.44 6.67
N ALA A 21 -11.39 -2.60 7.99
CA ALA A 21 -12.51 -2.64 8.94
C ALA A 21 -13.31 -1.32 8.98
N VAL A 22 -12.67 -0.16 8.79
CA VAL A 22 -13.36 1.13 8.64
C VAL A 22 -14.21 1.14 7.37
N LEU A 23 -13.65 0.68 6.25
CA LEU A 23 -14.34 0.70 4.95
C LEU A 23 -15.51 -0.30 4.92
N GLU A 24 -15.39 -1.48 5.53
CA GLU A 24 -16.49 -2.42 5.68
C GLU A 24 -17.66 -1.81 6.49
N ARG A 25 -17.37 -1.08 7.58
CA ARG A 25 -18.40 -0.36 8.35
C ARG A 25 -19.11 0.74 7.57
N LEU A 26 -18.48 1.27 6.52
CA LEU A 26 -19.08 2.25 5.62
C LEU A 26 -19.86 1.59 4.46
N GLY A 27 -19.92 0.25 4.42
CA GLY A 27 -20.67 -0.51 3.42
C GLY A 27 -19.90 -0.82 2.14
N PHE A 28 -18.57 -0.69 2.15
CA PHE A 28 -17.74 -1.13 1.02
C PHE A 28 -17.56 -2.65 1.06
N GLU A 29 -17.69 -3.29 -0.10
CA GLU A 29 -17.42 -4.72 -0.28
C GLU A 29 -16.04 -4.91 -0.92
N PHE A 30 -15.26 -5.84 -0.38
CA PHE A 30 -13.96 -6.22 -0.92
C PHE A 30 -14.03 -7.61 -1.55
N ALA A 31 -13.51 -7.74 -2.76
CA ALA A 31 -13.25 -9.05 -3.34
C ALA A 31 -12.16 -9.79 -2.54
N THR A 32 -12.07 -11.11 -2.70
CA THR A 32 -11.06 -11.95 -2.03
C THR A 32 -9.67 -11.31 -2.13
N SER A 33 -9.14 -10.85 -0.99
CA SER A 33 -7.83 -10.24 -0.93
C SER A 33 -6.75 -11.31 -0.96
N ARG A 34 -5.75 -11.14 -1.81
CA ARG A 34 -4.54 -11.97 -1.81
C ARG A 34 -3.42 -11.17 -1.15
N ARG A 35 -2.83 -11.71 -0.08
CA ARG A 35 -1.59 -11.18 0.47
C ARG A 35 -0.48 -11.35 -0.57
N VAL A 36 0.15 -10.25 -0.97
CA VAL A 36 1.28 -10.24 -1.91
C VAL A 36 2.51 -9.76 -1.15
N GLY A 37 3.55 -10.60 -1.11
CA GLY A 37 4.85 -10.20 -0.60
C GLY A 37 5.52 -9.20 -1.54
N ARG A 38 5.99 -8.09 -0.97
CA ARG A 38 6.76 -7.07 -1.69
C ARG A 38 8.13 -6.92 -1.03
N THR A 39 9.17 -6.84 -1.84
CA THR A 39 10.52 -6.48 -1.39
C THR A 39 10.84 -5.10 -1.92
N LEU A 40 11.14 -4.17 -1.03
CA LEU A 40 11.67 -2.86 -1.42
C LEU A 40 13.15 -3.00 -1.71
N LEU A 41 13.54 -2.50 -2.87
CA LEU A 41 14.92 -2.48 -3.33
C LEU A 41 15.39 -1.02 -3.35
N ASP A 42 16.60 -0.81 -2.86
CA ASP A 42 17.34 0.43 -3.06
C ASP A 42 18.71 0.11 -3.67
N THR A 43 19.33 1.13 -4.25
CA THR A 43 20.76 1.18 -4.47
C THR A 43 21.52 1.06 -3.13
N PHE A 44 22.73 0.51 -3.17
CA PHE A 44 23.57 0.36 -1.97
C PHE A 44 23.83 1.68 -1.23
N ASP A 45 23.82 2.80 -1.95
CA ASP A 45 24.02 4.15 -1.42
C ASP A 45 22.72 4.93 -1.21
N GLY A 46 21.56 4.28 -1.29
CA GLY A 46 20.27 4.85 -0.89
C GLY A 46 19.72 5.94 -1.83
N ARG A 47 20.19 6.01 -3.08
CA ARG A 47 19.78 7.04 -4.05
C ARG A 47 18.32 6.97 -4.43
N LEU A 48 17.68 5.81 -4.41
CA LEU A 48 16.26 5.72 -4.76
C LEU A 48 15.43 6.42 -3.68
N ALA A 49 15.66 6.09 -2.40
CA ALA A 49 15.01 6.78 -1.29
C ALA A 49 15.32 8.29 -1.30
N ALA A 50 16.56 8.69 -1.54
CA ALA A 50 16.95 10.11 -1.58
C ALA A 50 16.26 10.90 -2.72
N ALA A 51 15.94 10.23 -3.83
CA ALA A 51 15.19 10.80 -4.94
C ALA A 51 13.66 10.72 -4.75
N GLY A 52 13.18 10.16 -3.64
CA GLY A 52 11.75 9.90 -3.41
C GLY A 52 11.17 8.78 -4.28
N LEU A 53 12.03 7.92 -4.84
CA LEU A 53 11.66 6.79 -5.70
C LEU A 53 11.67 5.47 -4.93
N ARG A 54 10.91 4.47 -5.40
CA ARG A 54 10.90 3.13 -4.80
C ARG A 54 10.97 2.05 -5.88
N ALA A 55 11.96 1.17 -5.81
CA ALA A 55 11.96 -0.04 -6.62
C ALA A 55 11.25 -1.16 -5.85
N GLU A 56 10.18 -1.73 -6.42
CA GLU A 56 9.45 -2.84 -5.81
C GLU A 56 9.65 -4.11 -6.61
N TRP A 57 9.98 -5.19 -5.90
CA TRP A 57 9.87 -6.54 -6.45
C TRP A 57 8.65 -7.25 -5.86
N ARG A 58 7.76 -7.72 -6.72
CA ARG A 58 6.54 -8.46 -6.35
C ARG A 58 6.78 -9.95 -6.58
N GLN A 59 6.56 -10.75 -5.54
CA GLN A 59 6.78 -12.19 -5.63
C GLN A 59 5.76 -12.82 -6.59
N GLY A 60 6.22 -13.20 -7.79
CA GLY A 60 5.39 -13.77 -8.86
C GLY A 60 5.37 -12.95 -10.17
N ASP A 61 5.89 -11.72 -10.16
CA ASP A 61 5.94 -10.81 -11.31
C ASP A 61 7.36 -10.24 -11.55
N ARG A 62 7.49 -9.41 -12.58
CA ARG A 62 8.70 -8.60 -12.85
C ARG A 62 8.89 -7.49 -11.79
N ALA A 63 10.12 -7.02 -11.62
CA ALA A 63 10.39 -5.82 -10.83
C ALA A 63 9.83 -4.57 -11.54
N GLU A 64 9.20 -3.67 -10.79
CA GLU A 64 8.65 -2.41 -11.30
C GLU A 64 9.21 -1.24 -10.46
N LEU A 65 9.58 -0.16 -11.15
CA LEU A 65 9.96 1.10 -10.53
C LEU A 65 8.69 1.94 -10.33
N ILE A 66 8.44 2.38 -9.09
CA ILE A 66 7.24 3.13 -8.69
C ILE A 66 7.64 4.49 -8.10
#